data_AF-A0A1V3RML6-F1
#
_entry.id   AF-A0A1V3RML6-F1
#
_cell.length_a   1.000
_cell.length_b   1.000
_cell.length_c   1.000
_cell.angle_alpha   90.00
_cell.angle_beta   90.00
_cell.angle_gamma   90.00
#
_symmetry.space_group_name_H-M   'P 1'
#
loop_
_entity.id
_entity.type
_entity.pdbx_description
1 polymer ?
#
loop_
_entity_poly.entity_id
_entity_poly.type
_entity_poly.pdbx_seq_one_letter_code
_entity_poly.pdbx_strand_id
1 'polypeptide(L)'
;MKISPTAIRQKAFETAFRGYEKKEVAAFLEEMSVVMEQINQENLDLRSRLQQVEGEAKRLKDVEDSLFRTLKTAEDTGASIITEASDAADQIISEANSIAEQTTKEANNFAQQVQTHAENQARIITSAAEAKAKSTIKEIRESMQSLVRSYEGLLEQREALVKSLKRLSQDALNQIDLSDAHFFRIDGKAYQRAIEELSRSSHFTVGNISALATQADPPVNAEPEEQFEEEMSTATLDEETMETVEALQHELEEEGELPQEEEENEVIEEEPVKAEIPVEEEEDEEEIEIEEEVPVKVEVRSQAEAPKPEDPKKSSGSFFDQFD
;
A
#
# COMPACT_ATOMS: atom_id res chain seq x y z
N MET A 1 -53.88 43.84 -89.46
CA MET A 1 -54.02 43.50 -90.90
C MET A 1 -54.58 44.70 -91.66
N LYS A 2 -54.37 44.79 -92.98
CA LYS A 2 -54.74 45.95 -93.81
C LYS A 2 -56.23 46.03 -94.21
N ILE A 3 -57.06 45.06 -93.81
CA ILE A 3 -58.49 45.02 -94.12
C ILE A 3 -59.24 44.58 -92.86
N SER A 4 -60.19 45.40 -92.39
CA SER A 4 -61.07 45.09 -91.25
C SER A 4 -62.42 44.53 -91.75
N PRO A 5 -63.17 43.79 -90.91
CA PRO A 5 -64.54 43.36 -91.25
C PRO A 5 -65.41 44.52 -91.73
N THR A 6 -65.30 45.69 -91.08
CA THR A 6 -65.96 46.93 -91.48
C THR A 6 -65.52 47.43 -92.85
N ALA A 7 -64.23 47.34 -93.16
CA ALA A 7 -63.70 47.72 -94.48
C ALA A 7 -64.17 46.77 -95.60
N ILE A 8 -64.47 45.50 -95.28
CA ILE A 8 -65.08 44.54 -96.22
C ILE A 8 -66.54 44.94 -96.50
N ARG A 9 -67.33 45.25 -95.46
CA ARG A 9 -68.73 45.69 -95.60
C ARG A 9 -68.88 47.00 -96.37
N GLN A 10 -67.96 47.93 -96.19
CA GLN A 10 -67.99 49.25 -96.82
C GLN A 10 -67.31 49.29 -98.20
N LYS A 11 -66.82 48.16 -98.72
CA LYS A 11 -66.06 48.14 -99.97
C LYS A 11 -66.97 48.34 -101.17
N ALA A 12 -66.78 49.46 -101.87
CA ALA A 12 -67.40 49.73 -103.17
C ALA A 12 -66.45 49.31 -104.32
N PHE A 13 -67.05 48.78 -105.39
CA PHE A 13 -66.35 48.39 -106.62
C PHE A 13 -66.85 49.21 -107.81
N GLU A 14 -65.97 49.47 -108.78
CA GLU A 14 -66.34 50.11 -110.04
C GLU A 14 -67.22 49.20 -110.90
N THR A 15 -68.15 49.78 -111.67
CA THR A 15 -69.07 49.01 -112.53
C THR A 15 -68.55 48.93 -113.96
N ALA A 16 -68.51 47.72 -114.53
CA ALA A 16 -68.14 47.47 -115.93
C ALA A 16 -69.23 46.66 -116.66
N PHE A 17 -69.30 46.78 -117.99
CA PHE A 17 -70.23 46.01 -118.83
C PHE A 17 -69.88 44.50 -118.76
N ARG A 18 -70.84 43.65 -118.36
CA ARG A 18 -70.69 42.20 -118.02
C ARG A 18 -69.92 41.86 -116.72
N GLY A 19 -70.14 42.62 -115.63
CA GLY A 19 -69.63 42.27 -114.29
C GLY A 19 -70.52 41.30 -113.50
N TYR A 20 -70.06 40.93 -112.29
CA TYR A 20 -70.82 40.13 -111.32
C TYR A 20 -72.08 40.85 -110.82
N GLU A 21 -73.08 40.08 -110.37
CA GLU A 21 -74.30 40.66 -109.81
C GLU A 21 -74.02 41.35 -108.47
N LYS A 22 -74.42 42.61 -108.34
CA LYS A 22 -74.18 43.43 -107.13
C LYS A 22 -74.77 42.81 -105.86
N LYS A 23 -75.91 42.13 -105.95
CA LYS A 23 -76.59 41.50 -104.80
C LYS A 23 -75.82 40.28 -104.29
N GLU A 24 -75.37 39.41 -105.19
CA GLU A 24 -74.58 38.23 -104.84
C GLU A 24 -73.22 38.63 -104.23
N VAL A 25 -72.54 39.61 -104.84
CA VAL A 25 -71.27 40.12 -104.31
C VAL A 25 -71.47 40.77 -102.94
N ALA A 26 -72.53 41.54 -102.72
CA ALA A 26 -72.81 42.13 -101.42
C ALA A 26 -73.10 41.07 -100.34
N ALA A 27 -73.86 40.01 -100.67
CA ALA A 27 -74.11 38.90 -99.76
C ALA A 27 -72.82 38.15 -99.39
N PHE A 28 -71.95 37.90 -100.37
CA PHE A 28 -70.65 37.26 -100.15
C PHE A 28 -69.71 38.13 -99.29
N LEU A 29 -69.68 39.45 -99.50
CA LEU A 29 -68.89 40.37 -98.66
C LEU A 29 -69.40 40.41 -97.21
N GLU A 30 -70.72 40.31 -97.01
CA GLU A 30 -71.30 40.23 -95.66
C GLU A 30 -70.86 38.93 -94.96
N GLU A 31 -70.97 37.79 -95.62
CA GLU A 31 -70.50 36.49 -95.09
C GLU A 31 -68.99 36.50 -94.80
N MET A 32 -68.18 37.02 -95.73
CA MET A 32 -66.73 37.22 -95.53
C MET A 32 -66.44 38.13 -94.35
N SER A 33 -67.24 39.18 -94.12
CA SER A 33 -67.05 40.08 -92.99
C SER A 33 -67.29 39.38 -91.65
N VAL A 34 -68.31 38.52 -91.56
CA VAL A 34 -68.62 37.74 -90.36
C VAL A 34 -67.52 36.71 -90.09
N VAL A 35 -67.08 35.96 -91.10
CA VAL A 35 -65.96 35.01 -90.96
C VAL A 35 -64.67 35.72 -90.56
N MET A 36 -64.38 36.90 -91.13
CA MET A 36 -63.20 37.68 -90.77
C MET A 36 -63.28 38.21 -89.33
N GLU A 37 -64.46 38.59 -88.86
CA GLU A 37 -64.69 39.00 -87.47
C GLU A 37 -64.45 37.82 -86.52
N GLN A 38 -64.99 36.64 -86.85
CA GLN A 38 -64.77 35.41 -86.09
C GLN A 38 -63.27 35.03 -86.03
N ILE A 39 -62.57 35.04 -87.17
CA ILE A 39 -61.12 34.74 -87.22
C ILE A 39 -60.34 35.74 -86.36
N ASN A 40 -60.68 37.03 -86.41
CA ASN A 40 -60.00 38.04 -85.58
C ASN A 40 -60.24 37.79 -84.09
N GLN A 41 -61.46 37.42 -83.72
CA GLN A 41 -61.81 37.10 -82.33
C GLN A 41 -61.07 35.85 -81.85
N GLU A 42 -61.07 34.77 -82.64
CA GLU A 42 -60.29 33.56 -82.35
C GLU A 42 -58.79 33.83 -82.25
N ASN A 43 -58.23 34.69 -83.12
CA ASN A 43 -56.81 35.06 -83.05
C ASN A 43 -56.49 35.81 -81.76
N LEU A 44 -57.40 36.67 -81.30
CA LEU A 44 -57.23 37.45 -80.07
C LEU A 44 -57.31 36.54 -78.84
N ASP A 45 -58.27 35.62 -78.83
CA ASP A 45 -58.41 34.60 -77.77
C ASP A 45 -57.19 33.66 -77.72
N LEU A 46 -56.71 33.19 -78.88
CA LEU A 46 -55.51 32.35 -78.97
C LEU A 46 -54.26 33.10 -78.49
N ARG A 47 -54.08 34.37 -78.87
CA ARG A 47 -52.97 35.20 -78.37
C ARG A 47 -53.04 35.39 -76.86
N SER A 48 -54.23 35.63 -76.32
CA SER A 48 -54.42 35.78 -74.88
C SER A 48 -54.09 34.49 -74.13
N ARG A 49 -54.56 33.33 -74.62
CA ARG A 49 -54.21 32.02 -74.05
C ARG A 49 -52.73 31.71 -74.13
N LEU A 50 -52.11 32.01 -75.27
CA LEU A 50 -50.67 31.81 -75.46
C LEU A 50 -49.88 32.64 -74.46
N GLN A 51 -50.21 33.92 -74.30
CA GLN A 51 -49.58 34.78 -73.30
C GLN A 51 -49.77 34.27 -71.86
N GLN A 52 -50.96 33.73 -71.55
CA GLN A 52 -51.23 33.14 -70.23
C GLN A 52 -50.36 31.90 -69.98
N VAL A 53 -50.32 30.96 -70.94
CA VAL A 53 -49.55 29.71 -70.84
C VAL A 53 -48.05 30.00 -70.77
N GLU A 54 -47.54 30.94 -71.57
CA GLU A 54 -46.14 31.38 -71.48
C GLU A 54 -45.81 31.99 -70.11
N GLY A 55 -46.74 32.75 -69.53
CA GLY A 55 -46.60 33.29 -68.18
C GLY A 55 -46.57 32.21 -67.10
N GLU A 56 -47.43 31.20 -67.21
CA GLU A 56 -47.45 30.05 -66.30
C GLU A 56 -46.19 29.18 -66.45
N ALA A 57 -45.75 28.90 -67.67
CA ALA A 57 -44.52 28.17 -67.95
C ALA A 57 -43.29 28.89 -67.35
N LYS A 58 -43.24 30.22 -67.48
CA LYS A 58 -42.17 31.02 -66.86
C LYS A 58 -42.19 30.93 -65.33
N ARG A 59 -43.37 31.02 -64.71
CA ARG A 59 -43.50 30.86 -63.24
C ARG A 59 -43.07 29.47 -62.78
N LEU A 60 -43.45 28.42 -63.51
CA LEU A 60 -43.05 27.05 -63.18
C LEU A 60 -41.53 26.90 -63.26
N LYS A 61 -40.90 27.48 -64.27
CA LYS A 61 -39.45 27.50 -64.41
C LYS A 61 -38.77 28.26 -63.25
N ASP A 62 -39.29 29.42 -62.86
CA ASP A 62 -38.74 30.17 -61.73
C ASP A 62 -38.86 29.38 -60.40
N VAL A 63 -39.97 28.63 -60.22
CA VAL A 63 -40.17 27.75 -59.07
C VAL A 63 -39.21 26.55 -59.10
N GLU A 64 -39.03 25.93 -60.27
CA GLU A 64 -38.08 24.84 -60.48
C GLU A 64 -36.64 25.26 -60.17
N ASP A 65 -36.21 26.41 -60.68
CA ASP A 65 -34.88 26.98 -60.41
C ASP A 65 -34.68 27.25 -58.91
N SER A 66 -35.71 27.75 -58.22
CA SER A 66 -35.68 27.94 -56.78
C SER A 66 -35.56 26.62 -56.03
N LEU A 67 -36.36 25.62 -56.41
CA LEU A 67 -36.36 24.29 -55.79
C LEU A 67 -35.02 23.60 -55.98
N PHE A 68 -34.44 23.70 -57.18
CA PHE A 68 -33.14 23.13 -57.51
C PHE A 68 -32.04 23.75 -56.65
N ARG A 69 -32.03 25.08 -56.50
CA ARG A 69 -31.07 25.77 -55.62
C ARG A 69 -31.21 25.31 -54.17
N THR A 70 -32.44 25.19 -53.67
CA THR A 70 -32.67 24.71 -52.31
C THR A 70 -32.18 23.27 -52.13
N LEU A 71 -32.45 22.39 -53.10
CA LEU A 71 -32.03 21.00 -53.04
C LEU A 71 -30.51 20.85 -53.10
N LYS A 72 -29.85 21.63 -53.96
CA LYS A 72 -28.40 21.68 -54.04
C LYS A 72 -27.77 22.20 -52.74
N THR A 73 -28.30 23.28 -52.16
CA THR A 73 -27.82 23.78 -50.87
C THR A 73 -28.02 22.74 -49.76
N ALA A 74 -29.14 22.02 -49.77
CA ALA A 74 -29.40 20.94 -48.81
C ALA A 74 -28.41 19.77 -48.99
N GLU A 75 -28.08 19.40 -50.23
CA GLU A 75 -27.06 18.39 -50.55
C GLU A 75 -25.67 18.83 -50.08
N ASP A 76 -25.24 20.05 -50.43
CA ASP A 76 -23.95 20.62 -50.03
C ASP A 76 -23.83 20.72 -48.49
N THR A 77 -24.92 21.10 -47.82
CA THR A 77 -24.99 21.17 -46.35
C THR A 77 -24.92 19.77 -45.74
N GLY A 78 -25.64 18.79 -46.32
CA GLY A 78 -25.59 17.40 -45.89
C GLY A 78 -24.18 16.82 -46.01
N ALA A 79 -23.51 17.06 -47.13
CA ALA A 79 -22.12 16.64 -47.33
C ALA A 79 -21.17 17.27 -46.30
N SER A 80 -21.34 18.57 -46.04
CA SER A 80 -20.52 19.30 -45.06
C SER A 80 -20.71 18.77 -43.63
N ILE A 81 -21.96 18.46 -43.25
CA ILE A 81 -22.28 17.87 -41.94
C ILE A 81 -21.62 16.49 -41.80
N ILE A 82 -21.65 15.66 -42.86
CA ILE A 82 -21.03 14.33 -42.84
C ILE A 82 -19.52 14.45 -42.66
N THR A 83 -18.87 15.37 -43.39
CA THR A 83 -17.42 15.58 -43.25
C THR A 83 -17.05 16.08 -41.87
N GLU A 84 -17.79 17.06 -41.33
CA GLU A 84 -17.53 17.62 -40.00
C GLU A 84 -17.76 16.59 -38.89
N ALA A 85 -18.82 15.78 -39.02
CA ALA A 85 -19.08 14.69 -38.07
C ALA A 85 -18.02 13.59 -38.15
N SER A 86 -17.52 13.27 -39.35
CA SER A 86 -16.42 12.30 -39.52
C SER A 86 -15.13 12.83 -38.90
N ASP A 87 -14.76 14.08 -39.18
CA ASP A 87 -13.56 14.71 -38.64
C ASP A 87 -13.63 14.80 -37.11
N ALA A 88 -14.79 15.15 -36.55
CA ALA A 88 -15.01 15.18 -35.11
C ALA A 88 -14.92 13.77 -34.49
N ALA A 89 -15.46 12.75 -35.15
CA ALA A 89 -15.36 11.37 -34.69
C ALA A 89 -13.90 10.88 -34.69
N ASP A 90 -13.14 11.18 -35.74
CA ASP A 90 -11.72 10.85 -35.83
C ASP A 90 -10.89 11.56 -34.74
N GLN A 91 -11.20 12.83 -34.44
CA GLN A 91 -10.60 13.56 -33.33
C GLN A 91 -10.89 12.91 -31.98
N ILE A 92 -12.16 12.56 -31.72
CA ILE A 92 -12.57 11.90 -30.47
C ILE A 92 -11.85 10.56 -30.32
N ILE A 93 -11.77 9.75 -31.39
CA ILE A 93 -11.07 8.46 -31.38
C ILE A 93 -9.58 8.67 -31.11
N SER A 94 -8.95 9.64 -31.77
CA SER A 94 -7.54 9.96 -31.56
C SER A 94 -7.26 10.41 -30.12
N GLU A 95 -8.11 11.26 -29.55
CA GLU A 95 -7.96 11.73 -28.18
C GLU A 95 -8.18 10.59 -27.17
N ALA A 96 -9.21 9.78 -27.36
CA ALA A 96 -9.47 8.61 -26.52
C ALA A 96 -8.30 7.62 -26.54
N ASN A 97 -7.72 7.36 -27.72
CA ASN A 97 -6.54 6.51 -27.85
C ASN A 97 -5.32 7.12 -27.14
N SER A 98 -5.09 8.42 -27.28
CA SER A 98 -4.00 9.12 -26.59
C SER A 98 -4.15 9.05 -25.07
N ILE A 99 -5.36 9.27 -24.55
CA ILE A 99 -5.66 9.18 -23.11
C ILE A 99 -5.46 7.74 -22.63
N ALA A 100 -5.91 6.75 -23.39
CA ALA A 100 -5.73 5.34 -23.04
C ALA A 100 -4.24 4.95 -23.02
N GLU A 101 -3.45 5.38 -24.00
CA GLU A 101 -2.01 5.13 -24.04
C GLU A 101 -1.29 5.82 -22.86
N GLN A 102 -1.65 7.06 -22.56
CA GLN A 102 -1.08 7.77 -21.41
C GLN A 102 -1.45 7.07 -20.09
N THR A 103 -2.72 6.74 -19.89
CA THR A 103 -3.22 6.07 -18.68
C THR A 103 -2.55 4.71 -18.48
N THR A 104 -2.43 3.91 -19.54
CA THR A 104 -1.77 2.60 -19.47
C THR A 104 -0.28 2.75 -19.15
N LYS A 105 0.39 3.77 -19.72
CA LYS A 105 1.78 4.08 -19.41
C LYS A 105 1.97 4.51 -17.96
N GLU A 106 1.10 5.37 -17.43
CA GLU A 106 1.12 5.79 -16.04
C GLU A 106 0.87 4.61 -15.08
N ALA A 107 -0.14 3.77 -15.38
CA ALA A 107 -0.43 2.57 -14.60
C ALA A 107 0.76 1.58 -14.61
N ASN A 108 1.39 1.36 -15.78
CA ASN A 108 2.58 0.51 -15.89
C ASN A 108 3.77 1.07 -15.10
N ASN A 109 4.01 2.38 -15.18
CA ASN A 109 5.08 3.02 -14.39
C ASN A 109 4.81 2.89 -12.89
N PHE A 110 3.57 3.11 -12.46
CA PHE A 110 3.18 2.95 -11.06
C PHE A 110 3.34 1.49 -10.60
N ALA A 111 2.90 0.53 -11.40
CA ALA A 111 3.06 -0.90 -11.10
C ALA A 111 4.55 -1.28 -10.96
N GLN A 112 5.43 -0.78 -11.85
CA GLN A 112 6.87 -0.99 -11.73
C GLN A 112 7.46 -0.33 -10.47
N GLN A 113 7.01 0.88 -10.11
CA GLN A 113 7.45 1.54 -8.89
C GLN A 113 7.04 0.75 -7.64
N VAL A 114 5.79 0.30 -7.57
CA VAL A 114 5.30 -0.52 -6.45
C VAL A 114 6.06 -1.84 -6.38
N GLN A 115 6.29 -2.50 -7.52
CA GLN A 115 7.05 -3.74 -7.57
C GLN A 115 8.49 -3.54 -7.06
N THR A 116 9.20 -2.53 -7.58
CA THR A 116 10.58 -2.25 -7.14
C THR A 116 10.65 -1.86 -5.66
N HIS A 117 9.68 -1.09 -5.17
CA HIS A 117 9.58 -0.76 -3.74
C HIS A 117 9.38 -2.02 -2.89
N ALA A 118 8.42 -2.88 -3.28
CA ALA A 118 8.14 -4.14 -2.57
C ALA A 118 9.35 -5.08 -2.59
N GLU A 119 10.05 -5.22 -3.72
CA GLU A 119 11.27 -6.02 -3.86
C GLU A 119 12.38 -5.49 -2.94
N ASN A 120 12.59 -4.18 -2.91
CA ASN A 120 13.58 -3.55 -2.04
C ASN A 120 13.24 -3.75 -0.55
N GLN A 121 11.97 -3.57 -0.18
CA GLN A 121 11.53 -3.77 1.20
C GLN A 121 11.66 -5.24 1.63
N ALA A 122 11.27 -6.19 0.77
CA ALA A 122 11.47 -7.61 1.00
C ALA A 122 12.96 -7.95 1.17
N ARG A 123 13.84 -7.37 0.35
CA ARG A 123 15.29 -7.53 0.47
C ARG A 123 15.83 -7.01 1.81
N ILE A 124 15.35 -5.86 2.27
CA ILE A 124 15.75 -5.30 3.56
C ILE A 124 15.30 -6.23 4.70
N ILE A 125 14.03 -6.64 4.71
CA ILE A 125 13.47 -7.52 5.75
C ILE A 125 14.22 -8.85 5.79
N THR A 126 14.45 -9.48 4.63
CA THR A 126 15.20 -10.74 4.55
C THR A 126 16.63 -10.58 5.04
N SER A 127 17.33 -9.52 4.63
CA SER A 127 18.70 -9.27 5.12
C SER A 127 18.77 -9.03 6.62
N ALA A 128 17.81 -8.30 7.20
CA ALA A 128 17.73 -8.04 8.63
C ALA A 128 17.39 -9.33 9.41
N ALA A 129 16.48 -10.15 8.90
CA ALA A 129 16.14 -11.45 9.47
C ALA A 129 17.35 -12.40 9.45
N GLU A 130 18.09 -12.45 8.33
CA GLU A 130 19.33 -13.24 8.22
C GLU A 130 20.41 -12.75 9.20
N ALA A 131 20.60 -11.43 9.34
CA ALA A 131 21.55 -10.87 10.29
C ALA A 131 21.18 -11.23 11.74
N LYS A 132 19.90 -11.08 12.10
CA LYS A 132 19.38 -11.46 13.41
C LYS A 132 19.56 -12.96 13.67
N ALA A 133 19.23 -13.81 12.70
CA ALA A 133 19.43 -15.26 12.81
C ALA A 133 20.91 -15.63 12.99
N LYS A 134 21.84 -14.95 12.31
CA LYS A 134 23.27 -15.16 12.51
C LYS A 134 23.73 -14.75 13.92
N SER A 135 23.23 -13.62 14.44
CA SER A 135 23.53 -13.18 15.81
C SER A 135 23.04 -14.19 16.84
N THR A 136 21.77 -14.61 16.74
CA THR A 136 21.20 -15.57 17.70
C THR A 136 21.92 -16.91 17.66
N ILE A 137 22.32 -17.40 16.48
CA ILE A 137 23.14 -18.61 16.38
C ILE A 137 24.49 -18.43 17.07
N LYS A 138 25.13 -17.26 16.94
CA LYS A 138 26.39 -16.96 17.61
C LYS A 138 26.21 -16.93 19.14
N GLU A 139 25.19 -16.24 19.65
CA GLU A 139 24.85 -16.18 21.07
C GLU A 139 24.53 -17.56 21.65
N ILE A 140 23.74 -18.37 20.93
CA ILE A 140 23.45 -19.76 21.32
C ILE A 140 24.74 -20.60 21.37
N ARG A 141 25.65 -20.39 20.42
CA ARG A 141 26.93 -21.10 20.41
C ARG A 141 27.80 -20.72 21.61
N GLU A 142 27.87 -19.44 21.95
CA GLU A 142 28.65 -18.93 23.08
C GLU A 142 28.07 -19.40 24.42
N SER A 143 26.75 -19.31 24.60
CA SER A 143 26.05 -19.84 25.78
C SER A 143 26.16 -21.35 25.91
N MET A 144 26.12 -22.11 24.81
CA MET A 144 26.36 -23.55 24.84
C MET A 144 27.80 -23.85 25.28
N GLN A 145 28.78 -23.09 24.81
CA GLN A 145 30.18 -23.24 25.23
C GLN A 145 30.37 -22.91 26.72
N SER A 146 29.75 -21.84 27.22
CA SER A 146 29.83 -21.50 28.64
C SER A 146 29.14 -22.56 29.52
N LEU A 147 28.01 -23.12 29.07
CA LEU A 147 27.32 -24.21 29.75
C LEU A 147 28.15 -25.50 29.80
N VAL A 148 28.88 -25.82 28.73
CA VAL A 148 29.81 -26.97 28.74
C VAL A 148 30.93 -26.73 29.76
N ARG A 149 31.53 -25.53 29.80
CA ARG A 149 32.58 -25.19 30.77
C ARG A 149 32.08 -25.25 32.21
N SER A 150 30.88 -24.75 32.48
CA SER A 150 30.30 -24.82 33.83
C SER A 150 30.00 -26.26 34.25
N TYR A 151 29.54 -27.10 33.32
CA TYR A 151 29.34 -28.53 33.55
C TYR A 151 30.66 -29.26 33.84
N GLU A 152 31.72 -28.98 33.08
CA GLU A 152 33.07 -29.49 33.34
C GLU A 152 33.57 -29.07 34.74
N GLY A 153 33.43 -27.79 35.10
CA GLY A 153 33.79 -27.31 36.44
C GLY A 153 32.98 -27.99 37.57
N LEU A 154 31.69 -28.24 37.36
CA LEU A 154 30.86 -28.97 38.33
C LEU A 154 31.30 -30.43 38.47
N LEU A 155 31.72 -31.08 37.38
CA LEU A 155 32.29 -32.43 37.44
C LEU A 155 33.59 -32.45 38.25
N GLU A 156 34.46 -31.47 38.07
CA GLU A 156 35.70 -31.34 38.86
C GLU A 156 35.40 -31.11 40.34
N GLN A 157 34.44 -30.23 40.67
CA GLN A 157 33.98 -30.02 42.04
C GLN A 157 33.41 -31.31 42.66
N ARG A 158 32.59 -32.05 41.91
CA ARG A 158 32.08 -33.36 42.34
C ARG A 158 33.23 -34.33 42.61
N GLU A 159 34.23 -34.39 41.74
CA GLU A 159 35.40 -35.26 41.95
C GLU A 159 36.20 -34.86 43.19
N ALA A 160 36.39 -33.56 43.42
CA ALA A 160 37.05 -33.03 44.61
C ALA A 160 36.29 -33.39 45.90
N LEU A 161 34.95 -33.29 45.90
CA LEU A 161 34.11 -33.71 47.03
C LEU A 161 34.19 -35.22 47.29
N VAL A 162 34.21 -36.04 46.24
CA VAL A 162 34.38 -37.49 46.40
C VAL A 162 35.76 -37.81 46.99
N LYS A 163 36.81 -37.13 46.53
CA LYS A 163 38.16 -37.26 47.09
C LYS A 163 38.23 -36.81 48.55
N SER A 164 37.59 -35.68 48.90
CA SER A 164 37.58 -35.16 50.27
C SER A 164 36.77 -36.06 51.21
N LEU A 165 35.63 -36.59 50.77
CA LEU A 165 34.84 -37.57 51.52
C LEU A 165 35.63 -38.86 51.74
N LYS A 166 36.34 -39.34 50.71
CA LYS A 166 37.22 -40.49 50.84
C LYS A 166 38.32 -40.24 51.88
N ARG A 167 38.97 -39.07 51.84
CA ARG A 167 39.98 -38.68 52.83
C ARG A 167 39.40 -38.63 54.24
N LEU A 168 38.25 -37.97 54.42
CA LEU A 168 37.58 -37.88 55.72
C LEU A 168 37.19 -39.25 56.27
N SER A 169 36.69 -40.15 55.41
CA SER A 169 36.37 -41.52 55.83
C SER A 169 37.61 -42.30 56.24
N GLN A 170 38.74 -42.10 55.54
CA GLN A 170 40.02 -42.70 55.91
C GLN A 170 40.54 -42.14 57.23
N ASP A 171 40.42 -40.83 57.44
CA ASP A 171 40.81 -40.17 58.70
C ASP A 171 39.94 -40.64 59.88
N ALA A 172 38.62 -40.80 59.67
CA ALA A 172 37.71 -41.35 60.66
C ALA A 172 38.04 -42.80 61.01
N LEU A 173 38.36 -43.64 60.02
CA LEU A 173 38.84 -45.01 60.25
C LEU A 173 40.14 -45.02 61.06
N ASN A 174 41.10 -44.17 60.70
CA ASN A 174 42.35 -44.04 61.44
C ASN A 174 42.11 -43.58 62.90
N GLN A 175 41.15 -42.68 63.15
CA GLN A 175 40.76 -42.28 64.51
C GLN A 175 40.08 -43.40 65.28
N ILE A 176 39.23 -44.21 64.64
CA ILE A 176 38.62 -45.39 65.27
C ILE A 176 39.72 -46.37 65.67
N ASP A 177 40.64 -46.69 64.76
CA ASP A 177 41.77 -47.58 65.06
C ASP A 177 42.63 -47.05 66.24
N LEU A 178 42.89 -45.75 66.27
CA LEU A 178 43.59 -45.11 67.38
C LEU A 178 42.78 -45.22 68.69
N SER A 179 41.48 -44.97 68.63
CA SER A 179 40.58 -45.06 69.79
C SER A 179 40.45 -46.48 70.31
N ASP A 180 40.38 -47.48 69.45
CA ASP A 180 40.38 -48.90 69.82
C ASP A 180 41.70 -49.26 70.51
N ALA A 181 42.84 -48.79 69.99
CA ALA A 181 44.13 -48.95 70.64
C ALA A 181 44.19 -48.26 72.03
N HIS A 182 43.54 -47.11 72.20
CA HIS A 182 43.39 -46.46 73.51
C HIS A 182 42.45 -47.26 74.43
N PHE A 183 41.34 -47.78 73.93
CA PHE A 183 40.39 -48.59 74.70
C PHE A 183 41.02 -49.87 75.24
N PHE A 184 41.80 -50.59 74.43
CA PHE A 184 42.50 -51.80 74.88
C PHE A 184 43.57 -51.53 75.96
N ARG A 185 44.06 -50.30 76.09
CA ARG A 185 45.01 -49.91 77.15
C ARG A 185 44.34 -49.57 78.49
N ILE A 186 43.03 -49.38 78.52
CA ILE A 186 42.28 -49.08 79.75
C ILE A 186 42.00 -50.40 80.48
N ASP A 187 42.87 -50.78 81.42
CA ASP A 187 42.59 -51.86 82.38
C ASP A 187 41.75 -51.31 83.54
N GLY A 188 40.43 -51.51 83.49
CA GLY A 188 39.52 -51.08 84.55
C GLY A 188 39.90 -51.61 85.94
N LYS A 189 40.56 -52.78 86.02
CA LYS A 189 41.03 -53.36 87.28
C LYS A 189 42.30 -52.68 87.81
N ALA A 190 43.13 -52.08 86.95
CA ALA A 190 44.31 -51.32 87.36
C ALA A 190 43.91 -49.99 88.03
N TYR A 191 42.92 -49.29 87.49
CA TYR A 191 42.37 -48.08 88.13
C TYR A 191 41.68 -48.40 89.45
N GLN A 192 41.00 -49.55 89.56
CA GLN A 192 40.40 -50.00 90.82
C GLN A 192 41.45 -50.29 91.90
N ARG A 193 42.61 -50.87 91.51
CA ARG A 193 43.76 -51.05 92.43
C ARG A 193 44.42 -49.72 92.83
N ALA A 194 44.53 -48.76 91.91
CA ALA A 194 45.06 -47.43 92.22
C ALA A 194 44.17 -46.67 93.22
N ILE A 195 42.83 -46.84 93.14
CA ILE A 195 41.89 -46.30 94.12
C ILE A 195 42.06 -46.98 95.49
N GLU A 196 42.25 -48.31 95.53
CA GLU A 196 42.53 -49.03 96.78
C GLU A 196 43.89 -48.65 97.40
N GLU A 197 44.93 -48.41 96.60
CA GLU A 197 46.24 -47.94 97.09
C GLU A 197 46.19 -46.49 97.63
N LEU A 198 45.48 -45.60 96.95
CA LEU A 198 45.28 -44.22 97.40
C LEU A 198 44.52 -44.15 98.73
N SER A 199 43.63 -45.14 98.98
CA SER A 199 42.94 -45.28 100.26
C SER A 199 43.84 -45.82 101.41
N ARG A 200 44.97 -46.47 101.08
CA ARG A 200 45.90 -47.08 102.06
C ARG A 200 47.09 -46.20 102.39
N SER A 201 47.46 -45.23 101.55
CA SER A 201 48.55 -44.30 101.82
C SER A 201 48.04 -43.02 102.50
N SER A 202 48.34 -42.86 103.80
CA SER A 202 47.99 -41.68 104.62
C SER A 202 48.78 -40.41 104.24
N HIS A 203 48.59 -39.89 103.02
CA HIS A 203 49.33 -38.74 102.47
C HIS A 203 48.88 -37.35 102.94
N PHE A 204 48.06 -37.25 103.99
CA PHE A 204 47.75 -35.98 104.65
C PHE A 204 48.02 -36.07 106.15
N THR A 205 49.30 -36.14 106.53
CA THR A 205 49.74 -35.89 107.90
C THR A 205 50.72 -34.72 107.96
N VAL A 206 50.50 -33.85 108.94
CA VAL A 206 50.99 -32.47 109.12
C VAL A 206 52.54 -32.31 109.15
N GLY A 207 53.29 -33.41 109.16
CA GLY A 207 54.77 -33.39 109.27
C GLY A 207 55.52 -33.00 108.00
N ASN A 208 54.90 -32.98 106.82
CA ASN A 208 55.62 -32.81 105.54
C ASN A 208 55.41 -31.44 104.85
N ILE A 209 54.90 -30.46 105.58
CA ILE A 209 54.58 -29.12 105.05
C ILE A 209 55.85 -28.29 104.77
N SER A 210 56.99 -28.61 105.40
CA SER A 210 58.24 -27.86 105.20
C SER A 210 58.99 -28.21 103.91
N ALA A 211 58.59 -29.25 103.17
CA ALA A 211 59.25 -29.69 101.94
C ALA A 211 58.56 -29.20 100.64
N LEU A 212 57.43 -28.48 100.75
CA LEU A 212 56.65 -28.01 99.60
C LEU A 212 56.90 -26.53 99.23
N ALA A 213 57.77 -25.83 99.97
CA ALA A 213 57.96 -24.38 99.85
C ALA A 213 59.20 -23.96 99.02
N THR A 214 59.82 -24.86 98.25
CA THR A 214 61.08 -24.56 97.53
C THR A 214 61.04 -24.85 96.03
N GLN A 215 59.85 -24.89 95.43
CA GLN A 215 59.70 -25.01 93.97
C GLN A 215 58.75 -23.93 93.44
N ALA A 216 59.33 -22.84 92.90
CA ALA A 216 58.72 -22.02 91.87
C ALA A 216 59.77 -21.05 91.30
N ASP A 217 60.38 -21.40 90.16
CA ASP A 217 60.96 -20.43 89.23
C ASP A 217 60.28 -20.61 87.86
N PRO A 218 59.75 -19.53 87.24
CA PRO A 218 59.05 -19.58 85.95
C PRO A 218 60.02 -19.55 84.74
N PRO A 219 59.60 -20.05 83.56
CA PRO A 219 60.45 -20.13 82.37
C PRO A 219 60.73 -18.76 81.73
N VAL A 220 62.01 -18.53 81.40
CA VAL A 220 62.56 -17.36 80.71
C VAL A 220 62.52 -17.61 79.20
N ASN A 221 61.44 -17.19 78.53
CA ASN A 221 61.47 -16.73 77.13
C ASN A 221 60.13 -16.02 76.80
N ALA A 222 60.09 -14.71 76.98
CA ALA A 222 59.05 -13.83 76.46
C ALA A 222 59.76 -12.77 75.60
N GLU A 223 59.40 -12.71 74.32
CA GLU A 223 59.92 -11.78 73.33
C GLU A 223 59.39 -10.34 73.58
N PRO A 224 60.11 -9.26 73.19
CA PRO A 224 59.53 -7.92 73.19
C PRO A 224 58.77 -7.63 71.89
N GLU A 225 57.49 -7.26 72.03
CA GLU A 225 56.45 -7.02 71.02
C GLU A 225 56.62 -5.72 70.17
N GLU A 226 57.81 -5.12 70.09
CA GLU A 226 57.98 -3.78 69.47
C GLU A 226 58.28 -3.79 67.96
N GLN A 227 58.36 -4.95 67.29
CA GLN A 227 58.63 -5.02 65.83
C GLN A 227 57.38 -5.19 64.96
N PHE A 228 56.20 -5.41 65.54
CA PHE A 228 54.97 -5.69 64.76
C PHE A 228 54.15 -4.43 64.43
N GLU A 229 54.33 -3.34 65.19
CA GLU A 229 53.52 -2.11 65.00
C GLU A 229 54.05 -1.19 63.89
N GLU A 230 55.35 -1.18 63.61
CA GLU A 230 55.91 -0.35 62.53
C GLU A 230 55.58 -0.90 61.12
N GLU A 231 55.58 -2.23 60.92
CA GLU A 231 55.33 -2.85 59.60
C GLU A 231 53.85 -2.78 59.16
N MET A 232 52.90 -2.68 60.09
CA MET A 232 51.46 -2.55 59.77
C MET A 232 51.03 -1.13 59.40
N SER A 233 51.81 -0.10 59.77
CA SER A 233 51.46 1.30 59.52
C SER A 233 51.91 1.84 58.15
N THR A 234 52.79 1.12 57.45
CA THR A 234 53.34 1.52 56.14
C THR A 234 52.92 0.61 54.98
N ALA A 235 51.97 -0.31 55.19
CA ALA A 235 51.45 -1.15 54.13
C ALA A 235 50.47 -0.37 53.24
N THR A 236 51.00 0.29 52.21
CA THR A 236 50.21 0.85 51.10
C THR A 236 50.10 -0.18 49.97
N LEU A 237 48.91 -0.29 49.37
CA LEU A 237 48.66 -1.08 48.16
C LEU A 237 49.57 -0.56 47.02
N ASP A 238 50.08 -1.49 46.21
CA ASP A 238 50.88 -1.20 45.02
C ASP A 238 50.03 -0.56 43.91
N GLU A 239 50.65 0.30 43.09
CA GLU A 239 49.97 1.18 42.13
C GLU A 239 49.12 0.41 41.10
N GLU A 240 49.52 -0.82 40.76
CA GLU A 240 48.80 -1.72 39.86
C GLU A 240 47.50 -2.28 40.51
N THR A 241 47.49 -2.50 41.82
CA THR A 241 46.27 -2.95 42.52
C THR A 241 45.30 -1.79 42.75
N MET A 242 45.81 -0.57 42.95
CA MET A 242 45.01 0.64 43.06
C MET A 242 44.25 0.96 41.75
N GLU A 243 44.93 0.84 40.60
CA GLU A 243 44.32 1.05 39.27
C GLU A 243 43.24 0.00 38.95
N THR A 244 43.44 -1.26 39.36
CA THR A 244 42.42 -2.31 39.17
C THR A 244 41.19 -2.13 40.03
N VAL A 245 41.33 -1.59 41.25
CA VAL A 245 40.20 -1.29 42.14
C VAL A 245 39.41 -0.09 41.61
N GLU A 246 40.09 0.93 41.09
CA GLU A 246 39.45 2.12 40.51
C GLU A 246 38.72 1.78 39.19
N ALA A 247 39.28 0.87 38.37
CA ALA A 247 38.63 0.37 37.17
C ALA A 247 37.38 -0.48 37.46
N LEU A 248 37.43 -1.35 38.47
CA LEU A 248 36.27 -2.14 38.92
C LEU A 248 35.16 -1.25 39.51
N GLN A 249 35.54 -0.16 40.16
CA GLN A 249 34.60 0.80 40.75
C GLN A 249 33.89 1.63 39.68
N HIS A 250 34.61 2.04 38.62
CA HIS A 250 34.01 2.73 37.47
C HIS A 250 33.11 1.79 36.62
N GLU A 251 33.45 0.50 36.51
CA GLU A 251 32.64 -0.50 35.78
C GLU A 251 31.32 -0.82 36.52
N LEU A 252 31.32 -0.79 37.85
CA LEU A 252 30.12 -0.96 38.68
C LEU A 252 29.22 0.28 38.72
N GLU A 253 29.79 1.49 38.60
CA GLU A 253 29.02 2.75 38.50
C GLU A 253 28.32 2.92 37.13
N GLU A 254 28.88 2.34 36.06
CA GLU A 254 28.31 2.40 34.70
C GLU A 254 27.17 1.36 34.50
N GLU A 255 27.15 0.26 35.25
CA GLU A 255 26.10 -0.78 35.20
C GLU A 255 24.92 -0.56 36.17
N GLY A 256 24.95 0.49 37.02
CA GLY A 256 23.78 0.93 37.78
C GLY A 256 23.30 -0.02 38.88
N GLU A 257 24.19 -0.84 39.45
CA GLU A 257 23.89 -1.73 40.57
C GLU A 257 24.61 -1.29 41.86
N LEU A 258 23.94 -0.44 42.67
CA LEU A 258 24.02 -0.23 44.14
C LEU A 258 24.17 1.25 44.61
N PRO A 259 23.65 1.59 45.82
CA PRO A 259 22.86 2.80 46.06
C PRO A 259 23.66 4.03 46.54
N GLN A 260 23.13 5.22 46.24
CA GLN A 260 23.55 6.50 46.81
C GLN A 260 23.17 6.54 48.31
N GLU A 261 24.15 6.70 49.19
CA GLU A 261 23.93 7.10 50.59
C GLU A 261 23.67 8.61 50.62
N GLU A 262 22.41 9.02 50.51
CA GLU A 262 21.97 10.36 50.92
C GLU A 262 21.48 10.29 52.37
N GLU A 263 22.13 11.06 53.26
CA GLU A 263 21.64 11.33 54.61
C GLU A 263 20.32 12.13 54.52
N GLU A 264 19.19 11.45 54.73
CA GLU A 264 17.87 12.06 54.90
C GLU A 264 17.78 12.79 56.25
N ASN A 265 17.37 14.07 56.20
CA ASN A 265 16.66 14.73 57.29
C ASN A 265 15.19 14.89 56.87
N GLU A 266 14.30 14.15 57.54
CA GLU A 266 12.85 14.17 57.39
C GLU A 266 12.22 15.55 57.67
N VAL A 267 11.19 15.93 56.90
CA VAL A 267 9.85 16.33 57.42
C VAL A 267 8.76 16.00 56.38
N ILE A 268 8.05 14.88 56.59
CA ILE A 268 6.59 14.66 56.71
C ILE A 268 5.62 15.58 55.90
N GLU A 269 4.74 15.00 55.06
CA GLU A 269 3.29 14.71 55.37
C GLU A 269 2.47 14.26 54.13
N GLU A 270 1.94 13.02 54.18
CA GLU A 270 0.61 12.45 53.79
C GLU A 270 -0.14 12.97 52.52
N GLU A 271 -0.86 12.23 51.65
CA GLU A 271 -1.59 10.94 51.58
C GLU A 271 -2.24 10.89 50.13
N PRO A 272 -3.10 9.94 49.69
CA PRO A 272 -3.04 8.48 49.66
C PRO A 272 -3.33 7.88 48.24
N VAL A 273 -3.26 6.54 48.18
CA VAL A 273 -3.49 5.61 47.07
C VAL A 273 -4.95 5.55 46.57
N LYS A 274 -5.17 5.40 45.24
CA LYS A 274 -6.07 4.37 44.67
C LYS A 274 -6.00 4.25 43.13
N ALA A 275 -5.85 3.01 42.68
CA ALA A 275 -6.11 2.54 41.32
C ALA A 275 -7.62 2.32 41.12
N GLU A 276 -8.13 2.59 39.91
CA GLU A 276 -9.12 1.79 39.17
C GLU A 276 -9.36 2.39 37.77
N ILE A 277 -9.50 1.49 36.79
CA ILE A 277 -9.73 1.75 35.35
C ILE A 277 -11.24 1.97 35.13
N PRO A 278 -11.66 2.79 34.15
CA PRO A 278 -12.40 2.20 33.03
C PRO A 278 -11.98 2.75 31.66
N VAL A 279 -12.12 1.85 30.68
CA VAL A 279 -12.04 2.01 29.23
C VAL A 279 -13.17 2.92 28.74
N GLU A 280 -12.85 3.93 27.93
CA GLU A 280 -13.82 4.63 27.08
C GLU A 280 -13.67 4.11 25.63
N GLU A 281 -14.79 3.62 25.11
CA GLU A 281 -15.06 3.23 23.74
C GLU A 281 -15.29 4.51 22.91
N GLU A 282 -14.56 4.67 21.81
CA GLU A 282 -14.99 5.51 20.69
C GLU A 282 -14.89 4.66 19.41
N GLU A 283 -16.04 4.09 19.03
CA GLU A 283 -16.29 3.55 17.69
C GLU A 283 -16.91 4.68 16.85
N ASP A 284 -16.10 5.29 15.97
CA ASP A 284 -16.61 6.10 14.86
C ASP A 284 -16.99 5.16 13.70
N GLU A 285 -18.27 4.78 13.64
CA GLU A 285 -18.88 4.17 12.45
C GLU A 285 -19.39 5.28 11.52
N GLU A 286 -18.64 5.58 10.46
CA GLU A 286 -19.18 6.31 9.30
C GLU A 286 -20.04 5.34 8.46
N GLU A 287 -21.37 5.47 8.57
CA GLU A 287 -22.34 4.85 7.65
C GLU A 287 -22.16 5.42 6.24
N ILE A 288 -21.61 4.60 5.33
CA ILE A 288 -21.69 4.82 3.89
C ILE A 288 -22.99 4.15 3.41
N GLU A 289 -23.99 4.96 3.04
CA GLU A 289 -25.17 4.52 2.29
C GLU A 289 -24.74 3.85 0.97
N ILE A 290 -24.92 2.54 0.88
CA ILE A 290 -24.84 1.81 -0.39
C ILE A 290 -26.26 1.71 -0.93
N GLU A 291 -26.59 2.57 -1.90
CA GLU A 291 -27.77 2.39 -2.73
C GLU A 291 -27.59 1.13 -3.60
N GLU A 292 -28.37 0.09 -3.29
CA GLU A 292 -28.54 -1.10 -4.13
C GLU A 292 -29.35 -0.71 -5.40
N GLU A 293 -28.67 -0.22 -6.43
CA GLU A 293 -29.23 -0.27 -7.79
C GLU A 293 -29.02 -1.67 -8.38
N VAL A 294 -30.12 -2.40 -8.51
CA VAL A 294 -30.21 -3.68 -9.21
C VAL A 294 -29.91 -3.47 -10.70
N PRO A 295 -28.86 -4.07 -11.30
CA PRO A 295 -28.67 -3.99 -12.74
C PRO A 295 -29.66 -4.92 -13.45
N VAL A 296 -30.48 -4.31 -14.31
CA VAL A 296 -31.36 -4.96 -15.28
C VAL A 296 -30.56 -6.00 -16.09
N LYS A 297 -31.06 -7.24 -16.12
CA LYS A 297 -30.62 -8.29 -17.04
C LYS A 297 -30.68 -7.79 -18.48
N VAL A 298 -29.53 -7.47 -19.06
CA VAL A 298 -29.39 -7.36 -20.52
C VAL A 298 -29.22 -8.76 -21.07
N GLU A 299 -30.25 -9.24 -21.78
CA GLU A 299 -30.16 -10.43 -22.61
C GLU A 299 -29.06 -10.24 -23.66
N VAL A 300 -28.01 -11.05 -23.57
CA VAL A 300 -27.03 -11.22 -24.64
C VAL A 300 -27.73 -11.89 -25.81
N ARG A 301 -28.20 -11.09 -26.76
CA ARG A 301 -28.64 -11.57 -28.06
C ARG A 301 -27.39 -11.91 -28.87
N SER A 302 -27.13 -13.20 -29.02
CA SER A 302 -26.07 -13.74 -29.86
C SER A 302 -26.20 -13.22 -31.29
N GLN A 303 -25.14 -12.60 -31.78
CA GLN A 303 -24.95 -12.36 -33.21
C GLN A 303 -24.54 -13.67 -33.87
N ALA A 304 -25.29 -14.07 -34.90
CA ALA A 304 -24.80 -14.94 -35.96
C ALA A 304 -25.64 -14.71 -37.22
N GLU A 305 -25.38 -13.62 -37.94
CA GLU A 305 -25.70 -13.56 -39.36
C GLU A 305 -24.54 -12.88 -40.10
N ALA A 306 -23.94 -13.63 -41.02
CA ALA A 306 -22.78 -13.22 -41.81
C ALA A 306 -23.19 -12.21 -42.90
N PRO A 307 -22.39 -11.17 -43.20
CA PRO A 307 -22.65 -10.33 -44.34
C PRO A 307 -22.17 -11.03 -45.63
N LYS A 308 -23.06 -11.09 -46.63
CA LYS A 308 -22.69 -11.40 -48.02
C LYS A 308 -21.89 -10.23 -48.60
N PRO A 309 -20.96 -10.47 -49.55
CA PRO A 309 -20.24 -9.40 -50.21
C PRO A 309 -21.15 -8.74 -51.25
N GLU A 310 -21.43 -7.46 -51.10
CA GLU A 310 -22.00 -6.63 -52.17
C GLU A 310 -20.86 -5.99 -52.98
N ASP A 311 -21.01 -6.05 -54.30
CA ASP A 311 -20.03 -5.64 -55.31
C ASP A 311 -19.64 -4.14 -55.23
N PRO A 312 -18.34 -3.78 -55.39
CA PRO A 312 -17.89 -2.40 -55.29
C PRO A 312 -17.97 -1.66 -56.64
N LYS A 313 -19.10 -1.74 -57.36
CA LYS A 313 -19.30 -0.98 -58.63
C LYS A 313 -20.77 -0.65 -58.87
N LYS A 314 -21.21 0.48 -58.30
CA LYS A 314 -22.39 1.34 -58.57
C LYS A 314 -22.71 1.97 -57.20
N SER A 315 -22.81 3.27 -56.96
CA SER A 315 -23.03 4.44 -57.81
C SER A 315 -22.71 5.68 -56.95
N SER A 316 -21.63 6.38 -57.23
CA SER A 316 -21.37 7.72 -56.70
C SER A 316 -21.52 8.76 -57.82
N GLY A 317 -22.55 8.60 -58.65
CA GLY A 317 -22.95 9.62 -59.60
C GLY A 317 -23.92 10.54 -58.89
N SER A 318 -23.57 11.82 -58.78
CA SER A 318 -24.51 12.86 -58.36
C SER A 318 -25.81 12.71 -59.15
N PHE A 319 -26.96 12.82 -58.48
CA PHE A 319 -28.28 12.69 -59.09
C PHE A 319 -28.47 13.65 -60.29
N PHE A 320 -27.71 14.74 -60.34
CA PHE A 320 -27.75 15.73 -61.41
C PHE A 320 -26.80 15.46 -62.59
N ASP A 321 -25.82 14.56 -62.46
CA ASP A 321 -24.92 14.17 -63.58
C ASP A 321 -25.62 13.33 -64.66
N GLN A 322 -26.91 13.00 -64.48
CA GLN A 322 -27.69 12.18 -65.42
C GLN A 322 -28.55 13.01 -66.39
N PHE A 323 -28.54 14.33 -66.28
CA PHE A 323 -29.43 15.23 -67.05
C PHE A 323 -28.73 16.16 -68.06
N ASP A 324 -27.42 16.00 -68.26
CA ASP A 324 -26.65 16.67 -69.33
C ASP A 324 -26.36 15.76 -70.54
#